data_AF-A0A084T7H8-F1
#
_entry.id   AF-A0A084T7H8-F1
#
_cell.length_a   1.000
_cell.length_b   1.000
_cell.length_c   1.000
_cell.angle_alpha   90.00
_cell.angle_beta   90.00
_cell.angle_gamma   90.00
#
_symmetry.space_group_name_H-M   'P 1'
#
loop_
_entity.id
_entity.type
_entity.pdbx_description
1 polymer ?
#
loop_
_entity_poly.entity_id
_entity_poly.type
_entity_poly.pdbx_seq_one_letter_code
_entity_poly.pdbx_strand_id
1 'polypeptide(L)' 'MSESVILGDVKIGAGCTIKRAIIDKNVEIAPGTVIGEDLELDAKRFHVSPGGVVVIKKGMKVGF' A
#
# COMPACT_ATOMS: atom_id res chain seq x y z
N MET A 1 -4.84 -8.28 6.26
CA MET A 1 -5.22 -7.39 5.14
C MET A 1 -6.73 -7.27 5.15
N SER A 2 -7.25 -6.05 5.01
CA SER A 2 -8.70 -5.80 5.01
C SER A 2 -9.04 -4.83 3.88
N GLU A 3 -10.04 -5.19 3.06
CA GLU A 3 -10.56 -4.33 1.98
C GLU A 3 -9.47 -3.82 1.01
N SER A 4 -8.52 -4.68 0.63
CA SER A 4 -7.38 -4.31 -0.21
C SER A 4 -7.36 -5.11 -1.52
N VAL A 5 -6.96 -4.46 -2.61
CA VAL A 5 -6.82 -5.06 -3.93
C VAL A 5 -5.33 -5.14 -4.27
N ILE A 6 -4.85 -6.34 -4.58
CA ILE A 6 -3.45 -6.60 -4.95
C ILE A 6 -3.43 -7.08 -6.39
N LEU A 7 -2.72 -6.36 -7.25
CA LEU A 7 -2.51 -6.72 -8.66
C LEU A 7 -1.29 -7.67 -8.79
N GLY A 8 -1.00 -8.12 -10.01
CA GLY A 8 0.02 -9.15 -10.27
C GLY A 8 1.46 -8.74 -9.92
N ASP A 9 2.28 -9.71 -9.49
CA ASP A 9 3.71 -9.55 -9.20
C ASP A 9 4.02 -8.58 -8.03
N VAL A 10 3.18 -8.57 -7.00
CA VAL A 10 3.42 -7.77 -5.78
C VAL A 10 4.17 -8.61 -4.74
N LYS A 11 5.26 -8.06 -4.19
CA LYS A 11 5.99 -8.65 -3.07
C LYS A 11 5.66 -7.90 -1.78
N ILE A 12 5.26 -8.63 -0.75
CA ILE A 12 4.91 -8.06 0.55
C ILE A 12 5.78 -8.72 1.61
N GLY A 13 6.57 -7.90 2.31
CA GLY A 13 7.39 -8.34 3.41
C GLY A 13 6.58 -8.84 4.60
N ALA A 14 7.25 -9.58 5.50
CA ALA A 14 6.61 -10.08 6.71
C ALA A 14 6.19 -8.94 7.65
N GLY A 15 5.07 -9.11 8.35
CA GLY A 15 4.58 -8.13 9.34
C GLY A 15 3.98 -6.86 8.75
N CYS A 16 3.66 -6.81 7.45
CA CYS A 16 2.99 -5.67 6.86
C CYS A 16 1.51 -5.61 7.24
N THR A 17 1.04 -4.40 7.55
CA THR A 17 -0.38 -4.12 7.78
C THR A 17 -0.89 -3.26 6.64
N ILE A 18 -1.84 -3.81 5.88
CA ILE A 18 -2.39 -3.14 4.70
C ILE A 18 -3.92 -3.14 4.83
N LYS A 19 -4.50 -1.95 4.79
CA LYS A 19 -5.93 -1.69 4.96
C LYS A 19 -6.41 -0.69 3.91
N ARG A 20 -7.56 -0.95 3.29
CA ARG A 20 -8.18 -0.05 2.29
C ARG A 20 -7.17 0.44 1.24
N ALA A 21 -6.39 -0.46 0.66
CA ALA A 21 -5.33 -0.12 -0.29
C ALA A 21 -5.46 -0.86 -1.62
N ILE A 22 -5.08 -0.18 -2.70
CA ILE A 22 -4.93 -0.73 -4.05
C ILE A 22 -3.45 -0.76 -4.36
N ILE A 23 -2.90 -1.95 -4.57
CA ILE A 23 -1.49 -2.15 -4.86
C ILE A 23 -1.36 -2.67 -6.28
N ASP A 24 -0.75 -1.85 -7.14
CA ASP A 24 -0.57 -2.14 -8.56
C ASP A 24 0.59 -3.11 -8.82
N LYS A 25 0.82 -3.48 -10.07
CA LYS A 25 1.73 -4.55 -10.46
C LYS A 25 3.20 -4.23 -10.17
N ASN A 26 4.01 -5.26 -9.91
CA ASN A 26 5.45 -5.13 -9.65
C ASN A 26 5.79 -4.23 -8.45
N VAL A 27 4.91 -4.12 -7.46
CA VAL A 27 5.16 -3.35 -6.24
C VAL A 27 5.92 -4.21 -5.22
N GLU A 28 6.90 -3.62 -4.56
CA GLU A 28 7.63 -4.26 -3.45
C GLU A 28 7.38 -3.49 -2.15
N ILE A 29 6.84 -4.18 -1.14
CA ILE A 29 6.57 -3.63 0.18
C ILE A 29 7.54 -4.27 1.16
N ALA A 30 8.33 -3.45 1.85
CA ALA A 30 9.28 -3.87 2.85
C ALA A 30 8.58 -4.43 4.10
N PRO A 31 9.22 -5.36 4.82
CA PRO A 31 8.66 -5.92 6.06
C PRO A 31 8.36 -4.84 7.11
N GLY A 32 7.27 -5.01 7.85
CA GLY A 32 6.82 -4.05 8.88
C GLY A 32 6.15 -2.78 8.34
N THR A 33 5.91 -2.68 7.03
CA THR A 33 5.24 -1.51 6.46
C THR A 33 3.76 -1.47 6.84
N VAL A 34 3.28 -0.29 7.24
CA VAL A 34 1.87 -0.02 7.52
C VAL A 34 1.30 0.93 6.46
N ILE A 35 0.21 0.51 5.83
CA ILE A 35 -0.52 1.23 4.76
C ILE A 35 -2.02 1.24 5.10
N GLY A 36 -2.61 2.42 5.09
CA GLY A 36 -4.04 2.66 5.32
C GLY A 36 -4.47 2.65 6.78
N GLU A 37 -3.53 2.83 7.70
CA GLU A 37 -3.80 3.05 9.12
C GLU A 37 -3.97 4.55 9.43
N ASP A 38 -3.08 5.38 8.88
CA ASP A 38 -3.12 6.83 8.99
C ASP A 38 -3.22 7.45 7.58
N LEU A 39 -4.45 7.82 7.21
CA LEU A 39 -4.72 8.39 5.88
C LEU A 39 -4.05 9.74 5.65
N GLU A 40 -3.79 10.53 6.70
CA GLU A 40 -3.12 11.82 6.55
C GLU A 40 -1.64 11.63 6.24
N LEU A 41 -1.01 10.67 6.92
CA LEU A 41 0.38 10.31 6.69
C LEU A 41 0.55 9.55 5.38
N ASP A 42 -0.41 8.70 5.02
CA ASP A 42 -0.45 8.02 3.72
C ASP A 42 -0.70 8.98 2.56
N ALA A 43 -1.50 10.03 2.73
CA ALA A 43 -1.69 11.05 1.70
C ALA A 43 -0.41 11.86 1.41
N LYS A 44 0.52 11.94 2.37
CA LYS A 44 1.84 12.54 2.16
C LYS A 44 2.79 11.63 1.38
N ARG A 45 2.61 10.31 1.46
CA ARG A 45 3.50 9.31 0.86
C ARG A 45 2.97 8.71 -0.44
N PHE A 46 1.66 8.61 -0.57
CA PHE A 46 0.94 7.88 -1.60
C PHE A 46 -0.28 8.66 -2.08
N HIS A 47 -0.90 8.16 -3.15
CA HIS A 47 -2.16 8.74 -3.63
C HIS A 47 -3.32 8.20 -2.81
N VAL A 48 -3.97 9.05 -2.01
CA VAL A 48 -5.19 8.67 -1.28
C VAL A 48 -6.40 9.21 -2.03
N SER A 49 -7.30 8.29 -2.40
CA SER A 49 -8.56 8.64 -3.04
C SER A 49 -9.50 9.34 -2.05
N PRO A 50 -10.44 10.17 -2.50
CA PRO A 50 -11.40 10.87 -1.62
C PRO A 50 -12.20 9.92 -0.70
N GLY A 51 -12.41 8.67 -1.13
CA GLY A 51 -13.05 7.64 -0.32
C GLY A 51 -12.18 7.08 0.82
N GLY A 52 -10.93 7.50 0.97
CA GLY A 52 -9.98 6.96 1.96
C GLY A 52 -9.35 5.63 1.52
N VAL A 53 -9.08 5.48 0.22
CA VAL A 53 -8.40 4.32 -0.35
C VAL A 53 -6.99 4.71 -0.80
N VAL A 54 -5.97 4.03 -0.28
CA VAL A 54 -4.57 4.28 -0.61
C VAL A 54 -4.21 3.58 -1.92
N VAL A 55 -3.61 4.27 -2.88
CA VAL A 55 -3.23 3.72 -4.18
C VAL A 55 -1.71 3.75 -4.34
N ILE A 56 -1.13 2.55 -4.46
CA ILE A 56 0.29 2.33 -4.72
C ILE A 56 0.45 2.01 -6.21
N LYS A 57 1.19 2.86 -6.93
CA LYS A 57 1.38 2.74 -8.39
C LYS A 57 2.35 1.61 -8.73
N LYS A 58 2.26 1.12 -9.98
CA LYS A 58 3.12 0.05 -10.48
C LYS A 58 4.61 0.35 -10.30
N GLY A 59 5.38 -0.68 -9.94
CA GLY A 59 6.84 -0.56 -9.80
C GLY A 59 7.32 0.26 -8.59
N MET A 60 6.43 0.68 -7.69
CA MET A 60 6.82 1.39 -6.48
C MET A 60 7.45 0.44 -5.46
N LYS A 61 8.41 0.98 -4.71
CA LYS A 61 9.01 0.34 -3.53
C LYS A 61 8.61 1.12 -2.28
N VAL A 62 8.07 0.43 -1.29
CA VAL A 62 7.52 1.05 -0.09
C VAL A 62 8.17 0.49 1.16
N GLY A 63 8.66 1.35 2.06
CA GLY A 63 9.27 0.95 3.34
C GLY A 63 10.75 0.55 3.26
N PHE A 64 11.43 0.87 2.15
CA PHE A 64 12.88 0.80 2.03
C PHE A 64 13.55 2.09 2.49
#